data_AF-A0A1V4HX20-F1
#
_entry.id   AF-A0A1V4HX20-F1
#
_cell.length_a   1.000
_cell.length_b   1.000
_cell.length_c   1.000
_cell.angle_alpha   90.00
_cell.angle_beta   90.00
_cell.angle_gamma   90.00
#
_symmetry.space_group_name_H-M   'P 1'
#
loop_
_entity.id
_entity.type
_entity.pdbx_description
1 polymer ?
#
loop_
_entity_poly.entity_id
_entity_poly.type
_entity_poly.pdbx_seq_one_letter_code
_entity_poly.pdbx_strand_id
1 'polypeptide(L)'
;MSDRRLPLMLMIGPLYMLGLCASMAQDVPGIEICTVEKTMERRTSCLQSNINFLQTTLSRYVIDSRQKIDAANRQMQVLESTVAELRKAVAELQAASKKQPQSPTKEDGKHPAKEEGK
;
A
#
# COMPACT_ATOMS: atom_id res chain seq x y z
N MET A 1 14.94 -12.18 18.85
CA MET A 1 14.00 -11.74 17.77
C MET A 1 12.55 -11.62 18.26
N SER A 2 12.21 -12.14 19.44
CA SER A 2 10.83 -12.11 19.97
C SER A 2 10.48 -10.82 20.73
N ASP A 3 11.48 -10.12 21.29
CA ASP A 3 11.25 -8.97 22.18
C ASP A 3 10.74 -7.71 21.47
N ARG A 4 11.07 -7.52 20.18
CA ARG A 4 10.54 -6.40 19.37
C ARG A 4 9.12 -6.63 18.84
N ARG A 5 8.61 -7.86 18.89
CA ARG A 5 7.24 -8.19 18.43
C ARG A 5 6.19 -7.88 19.49
N LEU A 6 6.57 -7.96 20.76
CA LEU A 6 5.68 -7.70 21.90
C LEU A 6 5.14 -6.26 21.94
N PRO A 7 5.95 -5.18 21.77
CA PRO A 7 5.41 -3.82 21.72
C PRO A 7 4.59 -3.54 20.45
N LEU A 8 4.93 -4.19 19.32
CA LEU A 8 4.17 -4.07 18.08
C LEU A 8 2.75 -4.68 18.24
N MET A 9 2.64 -5.84 18.88
CA MET A 9 1.36 -6.48 19.19
C MET A 9 0.53 -5.66 20.19
N LEU A 10 1.17 -5.03 21.17
CA LEU A 10 0.52 -4.18 22.18
C LEU A 10 -0.08 -2.89 21.62
N MET A 11 0.45 -2.38 20.50
CA MET A 11 -0.08 -1.19 19.81
C MET A 11 -1.16 -1.52 18.76
N ILE A 12 -1.10 -2.70 18.15
CA ILE A 12 -2.07 -3.14 17.14
C ILE A 12 -3.39 -3.59 17.78
N GLY A 13 -3.34 -4.29 18.92
CA GLY A 13 -4.54 -4.75 19.65
C GLY A 13 -5.56 -3.65 19.99
N PRO A 14 -5.16 -2.51 20.60
CA PRO A 14 -6.09 -1.42 20.89
C PRO A 14 -6.58 -0.69 19.63
N LEU A 15 -5.74 -0.53 18.60
CA LEU A 15 -6.15 0.08 17.32
C LEU A 15 -7.25 -0.76 16.62
N TYR A 16 -7.18 -2.09 16.76
CA TYR A 16 -8.21 -2.99 16.25
C TYR A 16 -9.52 -2.86 17.04
N MET A 17 -9.45 -2.74 18.38
CA MET A 17 -10.62 -2.59 19.25
C MET A 17 -11.36 -1.25 19.08
N LEU A 18 -10.64 -0.15 18.78
CA LEU A 18 -11.26 1.15 18.49
C LEU A 18 -12.08 1.15 17.17
N GLY A 19 -11.85 0.20 16.26
CA GLY A 19 -12.59 0.07 15.01
C GLY A 19 -13.96 -0.61 15.12
N LEU A 20 -14.24 -1.36 16.18
CA LEU A 20 -15.48 -2.16 16.29
C LEU A 20 -16.71 -1.37 16.77
N CYS A 21 -16.53 -0.19 17.39
CA CYS A 21 -17.65 0.58 17.95
C CYS A 21 -18.26 1.63 17.00
N ALA A 22 -17.83 1.70 15.74
CA ALA A 22 -18.38 2.62 14.74
C ALA A 22 -19.52 1.98 13.93
N SER A 23 -20.44 1.26 14.57
CA SER A 23 -21.70 0.88 13.91
C SER A 23 -22.63 2.09 13.88
N MET A 24 -22.21 3.14 13.18
CA MET A 24 -23.13 4.12 12.63
C MET A 24 -24.07 3.34 11.73
N ALA A 25 -25.38 3.59 11.81
CA ALA A 25 -26.32 2.97 10.90
C ALA A 25 -25.82 3.21 9.46
N GLN A 26 -25.55 2.14 8.72
CA GLN A 26 -25.17 2.26 7.31
C GLN A 26 -26.41 2.72 6.58
N ASP A 27 -26.34 3.92 6.00
CA ASP A 27 -27.46 4.46 5.26
C ASP A 27 -27.73 3.58 4.05
N VAL A 28 -28.97 3.13 3.91
CA VAL A 28 -29.40 2.31 2.79
C VAL A 28 -30.03 3.29 1.80
N PRO A 29 -29.33 3.67 0.72
CA PRO A 29 -29.76 4.76 -0.13
C PRO A 29 -31.17 4.51 -0.67
N GLY A 30 -32.09 5.45 -0.45
CA GLY A 30 -33.48 5.37 -0.92
C GLY A 30 -34.43 4.59 0.00
N ILE A 31 -33.97 4.08 1.14
CA ILE A 31 -34.84 3.39 2.12
C ILE A 31 -35.81 4.37 2.79
N GLU A 32 -35.38 5.62 2.97
CA GLU A 32 -36.17 6.73 3.48
C GLU A 32 -37.38 7.01 2.58
N ILE A 33 -37.23 6.83 1.27
CA ILE A 33 -38.32 7.01 0.30
C ILE A 33 -39.29 5.81 0.38
N CYS A 34 -38.77 4.59 0.43
CA CYS A 34 -39.61 3.38 0.47
C CYS A 34 -40.35 3.19 1.79
N THR A 35 -39.84 3.73 2.90
CA THR A 35 -40.46 3.59 4.23
C THR A 35 -41.55 4.64 4.51
N VAL A 36 -41.55 5.75 3.79
CA VAL A 36 -42.62 6.76 3.84
C VAL A 36 -43.92 6.26 3.17
N GLU A 37 -43.82 5.28 2.27
CA GLU A 37 -44.96 4.71 1.55
C GLU A 37 -45.94 3.98 2.48
N LYS A 38 -47.23 4.33 2.36
CA LYS A 38 -48.31 3.82 3.23
C LYS A 38 -49.07 2.65 2.60
N THR A 39 -49.10 2.59 1.27
CA THR A 39 -49.74 1.49 0.54
C THR A 39 -48.79 0.30 0.45
N MET A 40 -49.26 -0.88 0.88
CA MET A 40 -48.39 -2.07 0.96
C MET A 40 -47.85 -2.52 -0.41
N GLU A 41 -48.64 -2.36 -1.48
CA GLU A 41 -48.22 -2.68 -2.84
C GLU A 41 -47.06 -1.77 -3.31
N ARG A 42 -47.22 -0.45 -3.20
CA ARG A 42 -46.18 0.51 -3.61
C ARG A 42 -44.94 0.42 -2.74
N ARG A 43 -45.08 0.13 -1.44
CA ARG A 43 -43.96 -0.10 -0.53
C ARG A 43 -43.14 -1.31 -0.96
N THR A 44 -43.81 -2.41 -1.31
CA THR A 44 -43.15 -3.64 -1.77
C THR A 44 -42.42 -3.41 -3.08
N SER A 45 -43.06 -2.72 -4.04
CA SER A 45 -42.45 -2.37 -5.32
C SER A 45 -41.22 -1.46 -5.16
N CYS A 46 -41.29 -0.44 -4.28
CA CYS A 46 -40.15 0.43 -3.97
C CYS A 46 -39.00 -0.35 -3.33
N LEU A 47 -39.28 -1.20 -2.33
CA LEU A 47 -38.25 -2.01 -1.68
C LEU A 47 -37.60 -2.99 -2.66
N GLN A 48 -38.36 -3.56 -3.59
CA GLN A 48 -37.82 -4.46 -4.61
C GLN A 48 -36.84 -3.74 -5.55
N SER A 49 -37.18 -2.54 -6.03
CA SER A 49 -36.28 -1.77 -6.88
C SER A 49 -35.05 -1.28 -6.11
N ASN A 50 -35.20 -0.93 -4.83
CA ASN A 50 -34.10 -0.61 -3.93
C ASN A 50 -33.12 -1.79 -3.78
N ILE A 51 -33.62 -2.99 -3.50
CA ILE A 51 -32.80 -4.20 -3.38
C ILE A 51 -32.05 -4.48 -4.69
N ASN A 52 -32.71 -4.36 -5.85
CA ASN A 52 -32.05 -4.56 -7.14
C ASN A 52 -30.92 -3.53 -7.36
N PHE A 53 -31.16 -2.26 -7.03
CA PHE A 53 -30.14 -1.23 -7.09
C PHE A 53 -28.94 -1.55 -6.18
N LEU A 54 -29.18 -1.96 -4.94
CA LEU A 54 -28.13 -2.33 -3.98
C LEU A 54 -27.34 -3.56 -4.46
N GLN A 55 -28.01 -4.61 -4.94
CA GLN A 55 -27.36 -5.81 -5.47
C GLN A 55 -26.46 -5.47 -6.67
N THR A 56 -26.96 -4.63 -7.57
CA THR A 56 -26.18 -4.15 -8.73
C THR A 56 -24.96 -3.36 -8.28
N THR A 57 -25.14 -2.46 -7.32
CA THR A 57 -24.07 -1.59 -6.80
C THR A 57 -23.01 -2.39 -6.07
N LEU A 58 -23.42 -3.32 -5.20
CA LEU A 58 -22.51 -4.23 -4.49
C LEU A 58 -21.72 -5.09 -5.48
N SER A 59 -22.37 -5.63 -6.50
CA SER A 59 -21.70 -6.43 -7.54
C SER A 59 -20.62 -5.62 -8.26
N ARG A 60 -20.92 -4.36 -8.61
CA ARG A 60 -19.94 -3.45 -9.21
C ARG A 60 -18.76 -3.19 -8.26
N TYR A 61 -19.03 -2.92 -6.99
CA TYR A 61 -17.98 -2.68 -6.00
C TYR A 61 -17.06 -3.89 -5.81
N VAL A 62 -17.63 -5.11 -5.80
CA VAL A 62 -16.86 -6.35 -5.73
C VAL A 62 -15.97 -6.52 -6.95
N ILE A 63 -16.48 -6.25 -8.15
CA ILE A 63 -15.70 -6.35 -9.40
C ILE A 63 -14.57 -5.31 -9.41
N ASP A 64 -14.86 -4.05 -9.11
CA ASP A 64 -13.87 -2.97 -9.07
C ASP A 64 -12.78 -3.24 -8.03
N SER A 65 -13.16 -3.71 -6.84
CA SER A 65 -12.19 -4.08 -5.79
C SER A 65 -11.30 -5.23 -6.23
N ARG A 66 -11.86 -6.26 -6.87
CA ARG A 66 -11.08 -7.39 -7.41
C ARG A 66 -10.10 -6.92 -8.49
N GLN A 67 -10.55 -6.08 -9.41
CA GLN A 67 -9.68 -5.52 -10.46
C GLN A 67 -8.52 -4.72 -9.86
N LYS A 68 -8.76 -3.93 -8.82
CA LYS A 68 -7.71 -3.19 -8.10
C LYS A 68 -6.71 -4.14 -7.43
N ILE A 69 -7.18 -5.20 -6.78
CA ILE A 69 -6.33 -6.22 -6.15
C ILE A 69 -5.47 -6.92 -7.22
N ASP A 70 -6.06 -7.32 -8.34
CA ASP A 70 -5.33 -7.99 -9.42
C ASP A 70 -4.28 -7.07 -10.06
N ALA A 71 -4.61 -5.79 -10.27
CA ALA A 71 -3.66 -4.79 -10.76
C ALA A 71 -2.49 -4.60 -9.77
N ALA A 72 -2.77 -4.49 -8.46
CA ALA A 72 -1.75 -4.39 -7.44
C ALA A 72 -0.86 -5.64 -7.37
N ASN A 73 -1.44 -6.83 -7.50
CA ASN A 73 -0.69 -8.09 -7.55
C ASN A 73 0.27 -8.16 -8.74
N ARG A 74 -0.13 -7.64 -9.91
CA ARG A 74 0.77 -7.53 -11.07
C ARG A 74 1.91 -6.55 -10.80
N GLN A 75 1.63 -5.41 -10.19
CA GLN A 75 2.67 -4.45 -9.80
C GLN A 75 3.65 -5.06 -8.80
N MET A 76 3.16 -5.86 -7.85
CA MET A 76 3.99 -6.58 -6.88
C MET A 76 4.96 -7.53 -7.58
N GLN A 77 4.51 -8.32 -8.57
CA GLN A 77 5.40 -9.23 -9.32
C GLN A 77 6.48 -8.47 -10.09
N VAL A 78 6.14 -7.35 -10.74
CA VAL A 78 7.11 -6.49 -11.42
C VAL A 78 8.11 -5.91 -10.42
N LEU A 79 7.64 -5.46 -9.26
CA LEU A 79 8.52 -4.90 -8.24
C LEU A 79 9.46 -5.97 -7.67
N GLU A 80 8.98 -7.20 -7.45
CA GLU A 80 9.81 -8.33 -7.03
C GLU A 80 10.90 -8.67 -8.04
N SER A 81 10.59 -8.68 -9.34
CA SER A 81 11.59 -8.94 -10.39
C SER A 81 12.64 -7.82 -10.44
N THR A 82 12.23 -6.55 -10.38
CA THR A 82 13.18 -5.42 -10.35
C THR A 82 14.08 -5.45 -9.11
N VAL A 83 13.55 -5.81 -7.94
CA VAL A 83 14.36 -5.99 -6.73
C VAL A 83 15.36 -7.13 -6.89
N ALA A 84 14.97 -8.25 -7.52
CA ALA A 84 15.86 -9.36 -7.80
C ALA A 84 16.99 -8.97 -8.77
N GLU A 85 16.67 -8.24 -9.83
CA GLU A 85 17.63 -7.71 -10.80
C GLU A 85 18.60 -6.72 -10.15
N LEU A 86 18.10 -5.76 -9.38
CA LEU A 86 18.93 -4.79 -8.64
C LEU A 86 19.85 -5.50 -7.65
N ARG A 87 19.38 -6.52 -6.94
CA ARG A 87 20.22 -7.33 -6.04
C ARG A 87 21.37 -8.02 -6.79
N LYS A 88 21.12 -8.52 -8.00
CA LYS A 88 22.19 -9.10 -8.85
C LYS A 88 23.20 -8.04 -9.26
N ALA A 89 22.74 -6.89 -9.75
CA ALA A 89 23.63 -5.78 -10.14
C ALA A 89 24.50 -5.29 -8.98
N VAL A 90 23.93 -5.17 -7.77
CA VAL A 90 24.69 -4.82 -6.56
C VAL A 90 25.74 -5.90 -6.24
N ALA A 91 25.41 -7.18 -6.34
CA ALA A 91 26.36 -8.26 -6.10
C ALA A 91 27.52 -8.25 -7.10
N GLU A 92 27.25 -8.00 -8.38
CA GLU A 92 28.26 -7.86 -9.44
C GLU A 92 29.19 -6.65 -9.20
N LEU A 93 28.63 -5.49 -8.85
CA LEU A 93 29.41 -4.29 -8.52
C LEU A 93 30.28 -4.47 -7.27
N GLN A 94 29.77 -5.13 -6.23
CA GLN A 94 30.54 -5.47 -5.04
C GLN A 94 31.68 -6.45 -5.37
N ALA A 95 31.43 -7.42 -6.24
CA ALA A 95 32.45 -8.36 -6.69
C ALA A 95 33.53 -7.69 -7.56
N ALA A 96 33.14 -6.75 -8.43
CA ALA A 96 34.06 -5.95 -9.24
C ALA A 96 34.91 -5.01 -8.36
N SER A 97 34.31 -4.38 -7.34
CA SER A 97 35.02 -3.50 -6.40
C SER A 97 36.04 -4.26 -5.55
N LYS A 98 35.74 -5.50 -5.14
CA LYS A 98 36.70 -6.38 -4.43
C LYS A 98 37.86 -6.85 -5.31
N LYS A 99 37.75 -6.75 -6.64
CA LYS A 99 38.78 -7.15 -7.60
C LYS A 99 39.64 -5.98 -8.09
N GLN A 100 39.31 -4.73 -7.73
CA GLN A 100 40.22 -3.62 -7.94
C GLN A 100 41.38 -3.71 -6.93
N PRO A 101 42.65 -3.74 -7.39
CA PRO A 101 43.78 -3.56 -6.50
C PRO A 101 43.65 -2.21 -5.82
N GLN A 102 43.83 -2.17 -4.50
CA GLN A 102 44.13 -0.93 -3.80
C GLN A 102 45.29 -0.25 -4.56
N SER A 103 45.05 0.93 -5.11
CA SER A 103 46.13 1.73 -5.69
C SER A 103 47.15 2.00 -4.59
N PRO A 104 48.45 1.84 -4.86
CA PRO A 104 49.47 2.10 -3.85
C PRO A 104 49.49 3.60 -3.58
N THR A 105 49.18 3.99 -2.34
CA THR A 105 49.74 5.20 -1.76
C THR A 105 51.26 5.05 -1.75
N LYS A 106 51.95 5.78 -2.62
CA LYS A 106 53.36 6.13 -2.44
C LYS A 106 53.48 7.65 -2.34
N GLU A 107 53.88 8.00 -1.14
CA GLU A 107 54.48 9.20 -0.56
C GLU A 107 55.15 10.23 -1.49
N ASP A 108 54.95 11.48 -1.09
CA ASP A 108 55.87 12.62 -0.97
C ASP A 108 56.71 13.10 -2.16
N GLY A 109 56.57 14.40 -2.44
CA GLY A 109 57.44 15.11 -3.38
C GLY A 109 57.14 16.60 -3.59
N LYS A 110 57.26 17.40 -2.52
CA LYS A 110 57.83 18.78 -2.54
C LYS A 110 57.03 19.93 -3.20
N HIS A 111 56.68 20.92 -2.36
CA HIS A 111 56.30 22.30 -2.71
C HIS A 111 57.31 22.97 -3.66
N PRO A 112 56.87 23.98 -4.43
CA PRO A 112 57.16 25.34 -3.99
C PRO A 112 55.95 26.27 -3.99
N ALA A 113 56.01 27.21 -3.07
CA ALA A 113 55.15 28.36 -2.94
C ALA A 113 55.16 29.25 -4.20
N LYS A 114 54.03 29.90 -4.48
CA LYS A 114 54.04 31.30 -4.90
C LYS A 114 52.83 32.03 -4.34
N GLU A 115 53.17 33.14 -3.70
CA GLU A 115 52.35 34.18 -3.08
C GLU A 115 51.29 34.82 -3.99
N GLU A 116 50.22 35.24 -3.31
CA GLU A 116 49.52 36.53 -3.38
C GLU A 116 48.82 37.02 -4.66
N GLY A 117 47.61 37.57 -4.44
CA GLY A 117 47.25 38.83 -5.11
C GLY A 117 45.78 39.01 -5.51
N LYS A 118 45.01 39.57 -4.56
CA LYS A 118 43.86 40.49 -4.73
C LYS A 118 42.45 39.92 -4.96
#